data_AF-A0A2K0XSV4-F1
#
_entry.id   AF-A0A2K0XSV4-F1
#
_cell.length_a   1.000
_cell.length_b   1.000
_cell.length_c   1.000
_cell.angle_alpha   90.00
_cell.angle_beta   90.00
_cell.angle_gamma   90.00
#
_symmetry.space_group_name_H-M   'P 1'
#
loop_
_entity.id
_entity.type
_entity.pdbx_description
1 polymer ?
#
loop_
_entity_poly.entity_id
_entity_poly.type
_entity_poly.pdbx_seq_one_letter_code
_entity_poly.pdbx_strand_id
1 'polypeptide(L)' 'MAASTQNQLTDIEFLRAFVRANNAIEGVVLSEKDKLFMDNIDPKIDKQAFKELVLNHIRSKRS' A
#
# COMPACT_ATOMS: atom_id res chain seq x y z
N MET A 1 28.81 22.06 -3.45
CA MET A 1 27.58 22.33 -2.66
C MET A 1 26.58 21.26 -3.03
N ALA A 2 26.18 20.41 -2.09
CA ALA A 2 25.26 19.32 -2.36
C ALA A 2 23.87 19.88 -2.67
N ALA A 3 23.37 19.63 -3.87
CA ALA A 3 21.99 19.95 -4.24
C ALA A 3 21.07 19.08 -3.35
N SER A 4 20.35 19.73 -2.45
CA SER A 4 19.24 19.13 -1.72
C SER A 4 18.15 18.78 -2.74
N THR A 5 18.14 17.53 -3.20
CA THR A 5 17.05 16.96 -3.97
C THR A 5 15.81 16.99 -3.09
N GLN A 6 15.00 18.04 -3.23
CA GLN A 6 13.64 18.05 -2.71
C GLN A 6 12.92 16.88 -3.38
N ASN A 7 12.76 15.78 -2.63
CA ASN A 7 11.91 14.65 -3.01
C ASN A 7 10.47 15.17 -3.06
N GLN A 8 10.09 15.83 -4.16
CA GLN A 8 8.71 16.10 -4.48
C GLN A 8 8.11 14.76 -4.92
N LEU A 9 7.66 13.98 -3.92
CA LEU A 9 6.75 12.89 -4.17
C LEU A 9 5.57 13.47 -4.94
N THR A 10 5.22 12.84 -6.06
CA THR A 10 3.97 13.16 -6.75
C THR A 10 2.80 12.95 -5.77
N ASP A 11 1.69 13.64 -5.98
CA ASP A 11 0.53 13.57 -5.07
C ASP A 11 0.07 12.13 -4.81
N ILE A 12 0.19 11.26 -5.83
CA ILE A 12 -0.12 9.83 -5.74
C ILE A 12 0.86 9.08 -4.82
N GLU A 13 2.16 9.39 -4.90
CA GLU A 13 3.18 8.77 -4.05
C GLU A 13 3.05 9.23 -2.59
N PHE A 14 2.73 10.50 -2.36
CA PHE A 14 2.43 11.02 -1.03
C PHE A 14 1.19 10.33 -0.44
N LEU A 15 0.10 10.20 -1.20
CA LEU A 15 -1.12 9.54 -0.75
C LEU A 15 -0.85 8.07 -0.36
N ARG A 16 -0.06 7.36 -1.16
CA ARG A 16 0.36 5.98 -0.89
C ARG A 16 1.23 5.89 0.37
N ALA A 17 2.17 6.80 0.55
CA ALA A 17 3.02 6.85 1.73
C ALA A 17 2.21 7.16 3.01
N PHE A 18 1.28 8.11 2.93
CA PHE A 18 0.38 8.48 4.02
C PHE A 18 -0.52 7.32 4.45
N VAL A 19 -1.15 6.63 3.50
CA VAL A 19 -1.96 5.44 3.79
C VAL A 19 -1.12 4.31 4.40
N ARG A 20 0.11 4.08 3.90
CA ARG A 20 1.05 3.10 4.48
C ARG A 20 1.44 3.46 5.92
N ALA A 21 1.70 4.74 6.20
CA ALA A 21 2.05 5.23 7.53
C ALA A 21 0.88 5.08 8.52
N ASN A 22 -0.34 5.41 8.09
CA ASN A 22 -1.54 5.20 8.93
C ASN A 22 -1.83 3.73 9.20
N ASN A 23 -1.67 2.85 8.20
CA ASN A 23 -1.81 1.40 8.41
C ASN A 23 -0.74 0.86 9.37
N ALA A 24 0.47 1.43 9.37
CA ALA A 24 1.52 1.08 10.32
C ALA A 24 1.18 1.57 11.74
N ILE A 25 0.53 2.73 11.90
CA ILE A 25 0.03 3.24 13.19
C ILE A 25 -1.10 2.35 13.75
N GLU A 26 -1.94 1.77 12.89
CA GLU A 26 -2.98 0.80 13.28
C GLU A 26 -2.45 -0.64 13.49
N GLY A 27 -1.13 -0.86 13.48
CA GLY A 27 -0.52 -2.17 13.74
C GLY A 27 -0.67 -3.18 12.59
N VAL A 28 -1.17 -2.74 11.43
CA VAL A 28 -1.23 -3.56 10.21
C VAL A 28 0.02 -3.29 9.39
N VAL A 29 1.14 -3.86 9.83
CA VAL A 29 2.38 -3.84 9.05
C VAL A 29 2.21 -4.82 7.88
N LEU A 30 2.04 -4.28 6.67
CA LEU A 30 2.04 -5.09 5.45
C LEU A 30 3.42 -5.72 5.25
N SER A 31 3.47 -7.04 5.20
CA SER A 31 4.68 -7.78 4.83
C SER A 31 5.07 -7.49 3.39
N GLU A 32 6.31 -7.79 3.00
CA GLU A 32 6.71 -7.68 1.59
C GLU A 32 5.84 -8.53 0.67
N LYS A 33 5.36 -9.68 1.15
CA LYS A 33 4.42 -10.52 0.41
C LYS A 33 3.06 -9.85 0.20
N ASP A 34 2.57 -9.07 1.17
CA ASP A 34 1.33 -8.30 1.02
C ASP A 34 1.49 -7.19 -0.01
N LYS A 35 2.64 -6.50 0.00
CA LYS A 35 2.96 -5.46 -0.99
C LYS A 35 3.03 -6.05 -2.40
N LEU A 36 3.75 -7.15 -2.58
CA LEU A 36 3.83 -7.87 -3.86
C LEU A 36 2.46 -8.38 -4.31
N PHE A 37 1.61 -8.85 -3.40
CA PHE A 37 0.24 -9.22 -3.75
C PHE A 37 -0.53 -8.03 -4.30
N MET A 38 -0.50 -6.88 -3.61
CA MET A 38 -1.18 -5.66 -4.04
C MET A 38 -0.67 -5.14 -5.39
N ASP A 39 0.64 -5.23 -5.64
CA ASP A 39 1.27 -4.76 -6.89
C ASP A 39 0.91 -5.64 -8.11
N ASN A 40 0.47 -6.88 -7.89
CA ASN A 40 0.03 -7.81 -8.94
C ASN A 40 -1.48 -7.75 -9.23
N ILE A 41 -2.25 -6.93 -8.51
CA ILE A 41 -3.68 -6.75 -8.77
C ILE A 41 -3.86 -5.83 -9.99
N ASP A 42 -4.79 -6.18 -10.88
CA ASP A 42 -5.11 -5.35 -12.06
C ASP A 42 -5.45 -3.91 -11.62
N PRO A 43 -4.73 -2.89 -12.12
CA PRO A 43 -4.98 -1.49 -11.75
C PRO A 43 -6.36 -0.96 -12.19
N LYS A 44 -7.07 -1.67 -13.08
CA LYS A 44 -8.41 -1.30 -13.56
C LYS A 44 -9.55 -1.91 -12.74
N ILE A 45 -9.24 -2.72 -11.72
CA ILE A 45 -10.26 -3.30 -10.86
C ILE A 45 -11.02 -2.21 -10.10
N ASP A 46 -12.31 -2.45 -9.85
CA ASP A 46 -13.10 -1.58 -8.98
C ASP A 46 -12.53 -1.53 -7.54
N LYS A 47 -12.70 -0.38 -6.89
CA LYS A 47 -12.17 -0.12 -5.54
C LYS A 47 -12.73 -1.07 -4.48
N GLN A 48 -14.00 -1.46 -4.58
CA GLN A 48 -14.61 -2.39 -3.64
C GLN A 48 -14.02 -3.79 -3.81
N ALA A 49 -13.90 -4.24 -5.06
CA ALA A 49 -13.30 -5.53 -5.38
C ALA A 49 -11.81 -5.60 -5.00
N PHE A 50 -11.04 -4.51 -5.20
CA PHE A 50 -9.67 -4.40 -4.69
C PHE A 50 -9.60 -4.60 -3.17
N LYS A 51 -10.46 -3.88 -2.43
CA LYS A 51 -10.50 -3.95 -0.97
C LYS A 51 -10.80 -5.37 -0.48
N GLU A 52 -11.77 -6.05 -1.10
CA GLU A 52 -12.13 -7.43 -0.75
C GLU A 52 -10.99 -8.41 -1.00
N LEU A 53 -10.29 -8.29 -2.14
CA LEU A 53 -9.11 -9.12 -2.45
C LEU A 53 -8.00 -8.95 -1.42
N VAL A 54 -7.64 -7.70 -1.09
CA VAL A 54 -6.59 -7.41 -0.11
C VAL A 54 -6.97 -7.91 1.28
N LEU A 55 -8.22 -7.71 1.70
CA LEU A 55 -8.70 -8.20 3.00
C LEU A 55 -8.71 -9.73 3.07
N ASN A 56 -9.13 -10.42 2.01
CA ASN A 56 -9.12 -11.88 1.95
C ASN A 56 -7.70 -12.44 2.00
N HIS A 57 -6.75 -11.81 1.30
CA HIS A 57 -5.33 -12.17 1.36
C HIS A 57 -4.78 -12.06 2.79
N ILE A 58 -5.03 -10.94 3.46
CA ILE A 58 -4.59 -10.71 4.84
C ILE A 58 -5.24 -11.71 5.82
N ARG A 59 -6.55 -11.98 5.67
CA ARG A 59 -7.29 -12.92 6.52
C ARG A 59 -6.83 -14.36 6.36
N SER A 60 -6.49 -14.78 5.13
CA SER A 60 -6.01 -16.15 4.87
C SER A 60 -4.74 -16.51 5.66
N LYS A 61 -3.95 -15.51 6.08
CA LYS A 61 -2.74 -15.69 6.87
C LYS A 61 -2.97 -15.77 8.38
N ARG A 62 -4.17 -15.44 8.86
CA ARG A 62 -4.53 -15.50 10.29
C ARG A 62 -5.18 -16.84 10.68
N SER A 63 -5.44 -17.71 9.71
CA SER A 63 -6.16 -18.97 9.90
C SER A 63 -5.24 -20.18 9.99
#